data_AF-A0A832VWW9-F1
#
_entry.id   AF-A0A832VWW9-F1
#
_cell.length_a   1.000
_cell.length_b   1.000
_cell.length_c   1.000
_cell.angle_alpha   90.00
_cell.angle_beta   90.00
_cell.angle_gamma   90.00
#
_symmetry.space_group_name_H-M   'P 1'
#
loop_
_entity.id
_entity.type
_entity.pdbx_description
1 polymer ?
#
loop_
_entity_poly.entity_id
_entity_poly.type
_entity_poly.pdbx_seq_one_letter_code
_entity_poly.pdbx_strand_id
1 'polypeptide(L)'
;MESSVAEIREKIERHDALVVGAHEFKQMVRDGERLDEVDVITCATKAVMSGTMLVLSLKVAERNAFLRARSVRIGGIPAHAGPCPNERLGYVDCTLHATDHSDGYGGGHLIRDLLEGRRVDVEVETHGGTTVRTTTTLDELGHARMVGTRCAFMNYLAIVNPSKSPVRSIFSISPLQGGMAEATVAGCGELNPIQNDPELEHIGVGTRVLYNGGEGFVMGLGTRSYLHRPNLSIVGDLKHMQARWTGGFRTSLSPEVVCTVAVPIPITDRRTLQRASVLDEHIPLMVASVLGRHILAETSYADVWQGTDLDIHVGGADMTEYAAAARACPTGALSDEGVIDETRCMHCGHCTTTSGALGAHLGHLRLGRMIPIVARLSDRLGAIAACEELKRRILDGSFELTEPVQRLKK
;
A
#
# COMPACT_ATOMS: atom_id res chain seq x y z
N MET A 1 -29.92 -16.85 3.89
CA MET A 1 -28.96 -16.05 4.65
C MET A 1 -29.20 -14.61 4.27
N GLU A 2 -29.86 -13.88 5.17
CA GLU A 2 -29.98 -12.43 5.14
C GLU A 2 -29.64 -11.97 6.57
N SER A 3 -28.74 -11.01 6.69
CA SER A 3 -28.31 -10.41 7.95
C SER A 3 -27.93 -8.97 7.69
N SER A 4 -28.30 -8.09 8.61
CA SER A 4 -27.88 -6.69 8.59
C SER A 4 -26.49 -6.54 9.23
N VAL A 5 -25.79 -5.45 8.91
CA VAL A 5 -24.52 -5.12 9.59
C VAL A 5 -24.75 -4.93 11.10
N ALA A 6 -25.93 -4.45 11.50
CA ALA A 6 -26.30 -4.32 12.90
C ALA A 6 -26.39 -5.68 13.63
N GLU A 7 -27.01 -6.69 13.01
CA GLU A 7 -27.07 -8.05 13.58
C GLU A 7 -25.69 -8.70 13.65
N ILE A 8 -24.83 -8.47 12.65
CA ILE A 8 -23.44 -8.96 12.69
C ILE A 8 -22.66 -8.29 13.83
N ARG A 9 -22.83 -6.98 14.05
CA ARG A 9 -22.23 -6.29 15.21
C ARG A 9 -22.70 -6.90 16.53
N GLU A 10 -23.99 -7.18 16.69
CA GLU A 10 -24.52 -7.82 17.90
C GLU A 10 -23.88 -9.20 18.13
N LYS A 11 -23.67 -10.00 17.06
CA LYS A 11 -22.94 -11.27 17.17
C LYS A 11 -21.48 -11.07 17.61
N ILE A 12 -20.79 -10.05 17.09
CA ILE A 12 -19.40 -9.74 17.47
C ILE A 12 -19.34 -9.37 18.96
N GLU A 13 -20.25 -8.52 19.44
CA GLU A 13 -20.35 -8.11 20.85
C GLU A 13 -20.62 -9.30 21.79
N ARG A 14 -21.35 -10.32 21.32
CA ARG A 14 -21.60 -11.57 22.05
C ARG A 14 -20.49 -12.61 21.94
N HIS A 15 -19.44 -12.35 21.14
CA HIS A 15 -18.42 -13.33 20.75
C HIS A 15 -18.96 -14.57 20.01
N ASP A 16 -20.08 -14.42 19.31
CA ASP A 16 -20.73 -15.48 18.53
C ASP A 16 -20.43 -15.38 17.02
N ALA A 17 -19.78 -14.31 16.56
CA ALA A 17 -19.52 -14.08 15.14
C ALA A 17 -18.30 -14.86 14.62
N LEU A 18 -18.43 -15.44 13.42
CA LEU A 18 -17.28 -16.00 12.70
C LEU A 18 -16.63 -14.93 11.81
N VAL A 19 -15.50 -14.40 12.27
CA VAL A 19 -14.66 -13.45 11.53
C VAL A 19 -13.42 -14.17 11.01
N VAL A 20 -13.19 -14.13 9.69
CA VAL A 20 -12.06 -14.80 9.05
C VAL A 20 -11.22 -13.83 8.21
N GLY A 21 -9.93 -14.12 8.08
CA GLY A 21 -9.05 -13.50 7.11
C GLY A 21 -9.40 -13.94 5.70
N ALA A 22 -9.22 -13.06 4.70
CA ALA A 22 -9.46 -13.42 3.31
C ALA A 22 -8.65 -14.66 2.91
N HIS A 23 -7.41 -14.83 3.40
CA HIS A 23 -6.59 -16.00 3.11
C HIS A 23 -7.16 -17.31 3.68
N GLU A 24 -7.67 -17.29 4.91
CA GLU A 24 -8.39 -18.42 5.52
C GLU A 24 -9.65 -18.73 4.70
N PHE A 25 -10.44 -17.69 4.38
CA PHE A 25 -11.65 -17.82 3.61
C PHE A 25 -11.39 -18.43 2.21
N LYS A 26 -10.33 -18.03 1.51
CA LYS A 26 -9.98 -18.62 0.21
C LYS A 26 -9.56 -20.07 0.35
N GLN A 27 -8.94 -20.45 1.45
CA GLN A 27 -8.63 -21.85 1.73
C GLN A 27 -9.93 -22.67 1.92
N MET A 28 -10.88 -22.16 2.72
CA MET A 28 -12.20 -22.79 2.89
C MET A 28 -12.94 -22.97 1.55
N VAL A 29 -12.86 -21.98 0.65
CA VAL A 29 -13.43 -22.06 -0.71
C VAL A 29 -12.78 -23.20 -1.52
N ARG A 30 -11.44 -23.31 -1.49
CA ARG A 30 -10.69 -24.36 -2.20
C ARG A 30 -11.00 -25.76 -1.65
N ASP A 31 -11.17 -25.87 -0.34
CA ASP A 31 -11.43 -27.13 0.36
C ASP A 31 -12.91 -27.56 0.27
N GLY A 32 -13.78 -26.70 -0.28
CA GLY A 32 -15.21 -26.99 -0.44
C GLY A 32 -15.98 -26.98 0.88
N GLU A 33 -15.53 -26.19 1.85
CA GLU A 33 -16.16 -26.07 3.16
C GLU A 33 -17.51 -25.34 3.10
N ARG A 34 -18.29 -25.43 4.19
CA ARG A 34 -19.56 -24.70 4.33
C ARG A 34 -19.27 -23.25 4.69
N LEU A 35 -19.56 -22.33 3.76
CA LEU A 35 -19.23 -20.91 3.90
C LEU A 35 -20.36 -20.06 4.53
N ASP A 36 -21.57 -20.61 4.66
CA ASP A 36 -22.77 -19.88 5.11
C ASP A 36 -22.73 -19.46 6.59
N GLU A 37 -21.71 -19.88 7.34
CA GLU A 37 -21.49 -19.53 8.75
C GLU A 37 -20.57 -18.32 8.94
N VAL A 38 -19.92 -17.83 7.87
CA VAL A 38 -19.00 -16.69 7.92
C VAL A 38 -19.79 -15.39 8.01
N ASP A 39 -19.56 -14.61 9.07
CA ASP A 39 -20.21 -13.32 9.29
C ASP A 39 -19.40 -12.14 8.70
N VAL A 40 -18.06 -12.21 8.74
CA VAL A 40 -17.18 -11.13 8.24
C VAL A 40 -15.93 -11.71 7.61
N ILE A 41 -15.55 -11.18 6.45
CA ILE A 41 -14.26 -11.46 5.80
C ILE A 41 -13.39 -10.21 5.87
N THR A 42 -12.23 -10.30 6.51
CA THR A 42 -11.24 -9.22 6.53
C THR A 42 -10.33 -9.32 5.32
N CYS A 43 -10.38 -8.32 4.44
CA CYS A 43 -9.62 -8.28 3.20
C CYS A 43 -8.53 -7.22 3.30
N ALA A 44 -7.42 -7.39 2.57
CA ALA A 44 -6.35 -6.40 2.59
C ALA A 44 -5.49 -6.40 1.32
N THR A 45 -4.79 -5.29 1.13
CA THR A 45 -3.79 -5.14 0.07
C THR A 45 -2.67 -4.23 0.56
N LYS A 46 -1.42 -4.64 0.32
CA LYS A 46 -0.21 -3.87 0.61
C LYS A 46 0.61 -3.78 -0.67
N ALA A 47 0.83 -2.56 -1.16
CA ALA A 47 1.46 -2.35 -2.45
C ALA A 47 2.09 -0.96 -2.55
N VAL A 48 2.89 -0.76 -3.58
CA VAL A 48 3.28 0.57 -4.02
C VAL A 48 2.03 1.28 -4.57
N MET A 49 1.62 2.39 -3.95
CA MET A 49 0.41 3.13 -4.30
C MET A 49 0.72 4.63 -4.46
N SER A 50 0.92 5.07 -5.69
CA SER A 50 1.07 6.50 -6.01
C SER A 50 -0.23 7.28 -5.78
N GLY A 51 -0.13 8.58 -5.56
CA GLY A 51 -1.30 9.45 -5.30
C GLY A 51 -1.57 9.70 -3.81
N THR A 52 -0.53 9.58 -2.99
CA THR A 52 -0.57 9.88 -1.55
C THR A 52 -0.06 11.29 -1.29
N MET A 53 -0.74 12.01 -0.41
CA MET A 53 -0.33 13.31 0.11
C MET A 53 -0.46 13.36 1.63
N LEU A 54 0.35 14.20 2.26
CA LEU A 54 0.22 14.59 3.65
C LEU A 54 -0.37 15.99 3.74
N VAL A 55 -1.19 16.22 4.76
CA VAL A 55 -1.65 17.55 5.20
C VAL A 55 -1.14 17.75 6.61
N LEU A 56 -0.23 18.70 6.80
CA LEU A 56 0.55 18.87 8.02
C LEU A 56 0.39 20.28 8.59
N SER A 57 0.45 20.40 9.92
CA SER A 57 0.62 21.67 10.62
C SER A 57 1.87 21.61 11.51
N LEU A 58 2.83 22.48 11.22
CA LEU A 58 4.19 22.46 11.78
C LEU A 58 4.41 23.70 12.65
N LYS A 59 4.92 23.53 13.87
CA LYS A 59 5.48 24.64 14.64
C LYS A 59 6.90 24.93 14.14
N VAL A 60 7.11 26.07 13.49
CA VAL A 60 8.39 26.37 12.81
C VAL A 60 9.18 27.52 13.42
N ALA A 61 8.54 28.41 14.17
CA ALA A 61 9.19 29.57 14.80
C ALA A 61 8.39 30.09 16.00
N GLU A 62 8.95 31.05 16.74
CA GLU A 62 8.18 31.82 17.71
C GLU A 62 7.12 32.73 17.05
N ARG A 63 6.16 33.21 17.85
CA ARG A 63 5.12 34.13 17.35
C ARG A 63 5.75 35.40 16.76
N ASN A 64 5.18 35.88 15.66
CA ASN A 64 5.61 37.07 14.91
C ASN A 64 7.04 37.00 14.33
N ALA A 65 7.67 35.83 14.26
CA ALA A 65 9.00 35.69 13.66
C ALA A 65 9.01 36.00 12.15
N PHE A 66 7.92 35.71 11.43
CA PHE A 66 7.76 36.05 10.01
C PHE A 66 6.28 36.16 9.61
N LEU A 67 6.02 36.74 8.44
CA LEU A 67 4.66 37.04 7.97
C LEU A 67 4.05 35.96 7.08
N ARG A 68 4.85 35.39 6.17
CA ARG A 68 4.40 34.45 5.13
C ARG A 68 5.52 33.48 4.77
N ALA A 69 5.18 32.19 4.70
CA ALA A 69 6.04 31.18 4.11
C ALA A 69 5.97 31.26 2.58
N ARG A 70 7.11 31.18 1.92
CA ARG A 70 7.25 31.09 0.45
C ARG A 70 7.40 29.64 0.01
N SER A 71 8.28 28.89 0.66
CA SER A 71 8.53 27.47 0.41
C SER A 71 8.81 26.74 1.71
N VAL A 72 8.51 25.45 1.75
CA VAL A 72 8.75 24.57 2.91
C VAL A 72 9.46 23.32 2.42
N ARG A 73 10.43 22.83 3.18
CA ARG A 73 11.02 21.50 3.00
C ARG A 73 10.99 20.75 4.33
N ILE A 74 10.66 19.47 4.28
CA ILE A 74 10.61 18.58 5.44
C ILE A 74 11.45 17.35 5.12
N GLY A 75 12.51 17.10 5.88
CA GLY A 75 13.49 16.06 5.56
C GLY A 75 14.07 16.23 4.14
N GLY A 76 14.24 17.47 3.68
CA GLY A 76 14.67 17.80 2.31
C GLY A 76 13.59 17.65 1.22
N ILE A 77 12.41 17.11 1.53
CA ILE A 77 11.30 16.96 0.59
C ILE A 77 10.52 18.26 0.47
N PRO A 78 10.26 18.80 -0.74
CA PRO A 78 9.47 20.00 -0.90
C PRO A 78 8.02 19.79 -0.42
N ALA A 79 7.47 20.82 0.21
CA ALA A 79 6.08 20.91 0.61
C ALA A 79 5.49 22.26 0.19
N HIS A 80 4.18 22.28 -0.04
CA HIS A 80 3.44 23.45 -0.49
C HIS A 80 2.81 24.15 0.72
N ALA A 81 3.24 25.37 1.01
CA ALA A 81 2.69 26.17 2.12
C ALA A 81 1.22 26.53 1.91
N GLY A 82 0.47 26.61 3.01
CA GLY A 82 -0.97 26.87 3.04
C GLY A 82 -1.78 25.61 3.38
N PRO A 83 -3.13 25.71 3.37
CA PRO A 83 -3.90 26.87 2.93
C PRO A 83 -4.05 27.97 3.99
N CYS A 84 -3.78 27.69 5.27
CA CYS A 84 -4.03 28.66 6.35
C CYS A 84 -2.81 29.56 6.61
N PRO A 85 -3.00 30.89 6.67
CA PRO A 85 -1.91 31.84 6.91
C PRO A 85 -1.59 31.99 8.41
N ASN A 86 -1.15 30.91 9.05
CA ASN A 86 -0.88 30.83 10.49
C ASN A 86 0.54 31.26 10.89
N GLU A 87 1.34 31.82 9.97
CA GLU A 87 2.76 32.08 10.18
C GLU A 87 3.05 33.11 11.28
N ARG A 88 2.13 34.06 11.53
CA ARG A 88 2.24 34.97 12.68
C ARG A 88 2.16 34.24 14.03
N LEU A 89 1.53 33.07 14.09
CA LEU A 89 1.51 32.20 15.28
C LEU A 89 2.78 31.33 15.38
N GLY A 90 3.65 31.41 14.37
CA GLY A 90 4.83 30.58 14.22
C GLY A 90 4.54 29.19 13.67
N TYR A 91 3.36 28.98 13.08
CA TYR A 91 2.96 27.71 12.46
C TYR A 91 2.92 27.82 10.94
N VAL A 92 3.23 26.73 10.26
CA VAL A 92 3.02 26.60 8.82
C VAL A 92 2.19 25.36 8.56
N ASP A 93 1.03 25.57 7.96
CA ASP A 93 0.25 24.49 7.37
C ASP A 93 0.82 24.23 5.97
N CYS A 94 0.89 22.95 5.57
CA CYS A 94 1.37 22.59 4.25
C CYS A 94 0.82 21.26 3.75
N THR A 95 0.94 21.05 2.44
CA THR A 95 0.75 19.74 1.81
C THR A 95 2.06 19.21 1.24
N LEU A 96 2.28 17.90 1.35
CA LEU A 96 3.47 17.23 0.81
C LEU A 96 3.02 16.03 -0.02
N HIS A 97 3.52 15.88 -1.25
CA HIS A 97 3.23 14.70 -2.05
C HIS A 97 4.23 13.59 -1.76
N ALA A 98 3.75 12.37 -1.56
CA ALA A 98 4.63 11.26 -1.17
C ALA A 98 5.63 10.83 -2.27
N THR A 99 5.38 11.26 -3.52
CA THR A 99 6.23 11.04 -4.70
C THR A 99 7.31 12.11 -4.86
N ASP A 100 7.20 13.23 -4.15
CA ASP A 100 8.27 14.24 -4.15
C ASP A 100 9.49 13.67 -3.42
N HIS A 101 10.68 14.01 -3.94
CA HIS A 101 11.93 13.40 -3.51
C HIS A 101 13.14 14.33 -3.66
N SER A 102 14.20 14.02 -2.90
CA SER A 102 15.55 14.58 -3.00
C SER A 102 16.54 13.43 -2.86
N ASP A 103 17.43 13.25 -3.85
CA ASP A 103 18.54 12.28 -3.80
C ASP A 103 18.16 10.84 -3.42
N GLY A 104 17.03 10.34 -3.94
CA GLY A 104 16.54 8.99 -3.68
C GLY A 104 15.80 8.80 -2.35
N TYR A 105 15.74 9.84 -1.51
CA TYR A 105 14.84 9.95 -0.37
C TYR A 105 13.54 10.62 -0.82
N GLY A 106 12.38 10.10 -0.41
CA GLY A 106 11.07 10.54 -0.91
C GLY A 106 10.05 10.65 0.21
N GLY A 107 8.87 11.20 -0.06
CA GLY A 107 7.84 11.38 0.97
C GLY A 107 7.42 10.09 1.67
N GLY A 108 7.46 8.92 1.00
CA GLY A 108 7.29 7.62 1.67
C GLY A 108 8.37 7.31 2.71
N HIS A 109 9.62 7.69 2.46
CA HIS A 109 10.73 7.54 3.42
C HIS A 109 10.54 8.50 4.61
N LEU A 110 10.13 9.73 4.35
CA LEU A 110 9.77 10.71 5.38
C LEU A 110 8.65 10.21 6.30
N ILE A 111 7.60 9.63 5.72
CA ILE A 111 6.51 8.99 6.47
C ILE A 111 7.06 7.90 7.39
N ARG A 112 7.94 7.03 6.87
CA ARG A 112 8.54 5.96 7.66
C ARG A 112 9.36 6.51 8.83
N ASP A 113 10.21 7.50 8.58
CA ASP A 113 11.06 8.10 9.61
C ASP A 113 10.21 8.77 10.71
N LEU A 114 9.16 9.51 10.34
CA LEU A 114 8.22 10.11 11.29
C LEU A 114 7.51 9.05 12.16
N LEU A 115 7.03 7.97 11.55
CA LEU A 115 6.36 6.86 12.27
C LEU A 115 7.31 6.06 13.17
N GLU A 116 8.61 6.06 12.88
CA GLU A 116 9.64 5.49 13.76
C GLU A 116 10.08 6.47 14.87
N GLY A 117 9.43 7.64 14.98
CA GLY A 117 9.76 8.65 15.97
C GLY A 117 11.05 9.43 15.68
N ARG A 118 11.58 9.33 14.45
CA ARG A 118 12.79 10.06 14.08
C ARG A 118 12.48 11.55 13.94
N ARG A 119 13.47 12.34 14.34
CA ARG A 119 13.47 13.80 14.16
C ARG A 119 13.90 14.13 12.74
N VAL A 120 13.16 15.03 12.09
CA VAL A 120 13.40 15.46 10.71
C VAL A 120 13.61 16.96 10.64
N ASP A 121 14.45 17.40 9.71
CA ASP A 121 14.72 18.82 9.48
C ASP A 121 13.55 19.51 8.81
N VAL A 122 13.28 20.76 9.19
CA VAL A 122 12.28 21.62 8.55
C VAL A 122 12.94 22.93 8.15
N GLU A 123 12.85 23.26 6.87
CA GLU A 123 13.33 24.52 6.31
C GLU A 123 12.16 25.31 5.75
N VAL A 124 12.02 26.57 6.16
CA VAL A 124 11.01 27.49 5.63
C VAL A 124 11.70 28.71 5.06
N GLU A 125 11.56 28.93 3.75
CA GLU A 125 11.95 30.19 3.12
C GLU A 125 10.79 31.18 3.28
N THR A 126 11.08 32.37 3.81
CA THR A 126 10.06 33.42 3.98
C THR A 126 10.00 34.31 2.74
N HIS A 127 8.88 35.01 2.54
CA HIS A 127 8.79 36.05 1.51
C HIS A 127 9.78 37.21 1.69
N GLY A 128 10.33 37.39 2.90
CA GLY A 128 11.37 38.39 3.18
C GLY A 128 12.78 37.95 2.78
N GLY A 129 12.95 36.77 2.18
CA GLY A 129 14.25 36.24 1.75
C GLY A 129 15.09 35.62 2.87
N THR A 130 14.52 35.44 4.06
CA THR A 130 15.18 34.75 5.18
C THR A 130 14.78 33.28 5.22
N THR A 131 15.67 32.42 5.72
CA THR A 131 15.38 30.99 5.94
C THR A 131 15.27 30.72 7.44
N VAL A 132 14.15 30.14 7.86
CA VAL A 132 13.95 29.59 9.20
C VAL A 132 14.28 28.09 9.14
N ARG A 133 15.09 27.61 10.08
CA ARG A 133 15.42 26.19 10.22
C ARG A 133 15.03 25.71 11.61
N THR A 134 14.38 24.56 11.66
CA THR A 134 14.06 23.85 12.89
C THR A 134 14.06 22.34 12.62
N THR A 135 13.69 21.56 13.62
CA THR A 135 13.42 20.14 13.47
C THR A 135 12.05 19.81 14.07
N THR A 136 11.49 18.66 13.70
CA THR A 136 10.24 18.17 14.30
C THR A 136 10.21 16.65 14.37
N THR A 137 9.37 16.09 15.25
CA THR A 137 8.94 14.69 15.25
C THR A 137 7.44 14.58 14.96
N LEU A 138 6.94 13.38 14.69
CA LEU A 138 5.50 13.15 14.46
C LEU A 138 4.63 13.62 15.63
N ASP A 139 5.08 13.39 16.86
CA ASP A 139 4.33 13.77 18.07
C ASP A 139 4.20 15.29 18.22
N GLU A 140 5.22 16.04 17.78
CA GLU A 140 5.28 17.50 17.82
C GLU A 140 4.38 18.18 16.77
N LEU A 141 3.92 17.45 15.74
CA LEU A 141 3.03 18.01 14.71
C LEU A 141 1.65 18.34 15.30
N GLY A 142 1.15 19.56 15.09
CA GLY A 142 -0.18 19.93 15.56
C GLY A 142 -1.30 19.18 14.83
N HIS A 143 -1.04 18.83 13.57
CA HIS A 143 -1.95 18.08 12.70
C HIS A 143 -1.13 17.27 11.70
N ALA A 144 -1.50 16.01 11.47
CA ALA A 144 -0.86 15.16 10.46
C ALA A 144 -1.86 14.18 9.85
N ARG A 145 -2.40 14.50 8.67
CA ARG A 145 -3.31 13.61 7.93
C ARG A 145 -2.63 13.07 6.69
N MET A 146 -2.88 11.79 6.42
CA MET A 146 -2.48 11.15 5.17
C MET A 146 -3.72 10.93 4.32
N VAL A 147 -3.67 11.41 3.08
CA VAL A 147 -4.73 11.30 2.10
C VAL A 147 -4.23 10.50 0.91
N GLY A 148 -4.82 9.34 0.69
CA GLY A 148 -4.62 8.55 -0.52
C GLY A 148 -5.71 8.88 -1.53
N THR A 149 -5.33 9.37 -2.71
CA THR A 149 -6.28 9.67 -3.79
C THR A 149 -6.51 8.47 -4.71
N ARG A 150 -5.70 7.41 -4.60
CA ARG A 150 -5.78 6.17 -5.39
C ARG A 150 -5.25 4.98 -4.57
N CYS A 151 -6.12 4.37 -3.78
CA CYS A 151 -5.81 3.26 -2.90
C CYS A 151 -6.59 2.01 -3.28
N ALA A 152 -6.12 0.84 -2.83
CA ALA A 152 -6.83 -0.43 -2.95
C ALA A 152 -7.36 -0.74 -4.38
N PHE A 153 -6.54 -0.53 -5.41
CA PHE A 153 -6.90 -0.89 -6.79
C PHE A 153 -7.42 -2.33 -6.85
N MET A 154 -8.60 -2.55 -7.43
CA MET A 154 -9.21 -3.88 -7.55
C MET A 154 -8.25 -4.88 -8.20
N ASN A 155 -7.65 -4.49 -9.32
CA ASN A 155 -6.53 -5.16 -9.97
C ASN A 155 -5.61 -4.12 -10.62
N TYR A 156 -4.39 -4.54 -10.95
CA TYR A 156 -3.43 -3.69 -11.64
C TYR A 156 -2.95 -4.32 -12.95
N LEU A 157 -1.65 -4.25 -13.22
CA LEU A 157 -1.01 -4.68 -14.45
C LEU A 157 0.22 -5.52 -14.11
N ALA A 158 0.48 -6.51 -14.96
CA ALA A 158 1.84 -7.00 -15.15
C ALA A 158 2.51 -6.10 -16.20
N ILE A 159 3.75 -5.68 -15.94
CA ILE A 159 4.50 -4.76 -16.79
C ILE A 159 5.67 -5.50 -17.42
N VAL A 160 5.75 -5.42 -18.75
CA VAL A 160 6.84 -5.97 -19.56
C VAL A 160 7.41 -4.90 -20.48
N ASN A 161 8.63 -5.09 -20.98
CA ASN A 161 9.26 -4.18 -21.94
C ASN A 161 9.37 -4.83 -23.34
N PRO A 162 8.49 -4.51 -24.30
CA PRO A 162 8.57 -5.07 -25.65
C PRO A 162 9.66 -4.44 -26.52
N SER A 163 10.27 -3.32 -26.09
CA SER A 163 11.35 -2.67 -26.85
C SER A 163 12.68 -3.41 -26.69
N LYS A 164 13.71 -3.05 -27.47
CA LYS A 164 15.03 -3.72 -27.41
C LYS A 164 15.90 -3.23 -26.25
N SER A 165 15.72 -1.99 -25.80
CA SER A 165 16.59 -1.35 -24.82
C SER A 165 15.98 -1.38 -23.42
N PRO A 166 16.79 -1.42 -22.34
CA PRO A 166 16.27 -1.31 -20.98
C PRO A 166 15.52 0.00 -20.72
N VAL A 167 14.44 -0.05 -19.94
CA VAL A 167 13.58 1.11 -19.63
C VAL A 167 13.46 1.30 -18.12
N ARG A 168 13.78 2.52 -17.65
CA ARG A 168 13.53 2.95 -16.26
C ARG A 168 12.07 3.34 -16.09
N SER A 169 11.46 2.92 -14.98
CA SER A 169 10.05 3.18 -14.67
C SER A 169 9.73 2.96 -13.19
N ILE A 170 8.71 3.67 -12.70
CA ILE A 170 8.13 3.43 -11.36
C ILE A 170 7.55 2.03 -11.16
N PHE A 171 7.35 1.27 -12.25
CA PHE A 171 6.84 -0.10 -12.18
C PHE A 171 7.94 -1.15 -11.95
N SER A 172 9.18 -0.73 -11.71
CA SER A 172 10.33 -1.63 -11.65
C SER A 172 11.36 -1.11 -10.68
N ILE A 173 12.10 -2.00 -10.00
CA ILE A 173 13.16 -1.60 -9.06
C ILE A 173 14.47 -1.33 -9.80
N SER A 174 14.77 -2.14 -10.82
CA SER A 174 15.86 -1.95 -11.79
C SER A 174 15.29 -1.71 -13.20
N PRO A 175 16.06 -1.14 -14.15
CA PRO A 175 15.57 -0.94 -15.52
C PRO A 175 15.07 -2.25 -16.14
N LEU A 176 13.82 -2.26 -16.61
CA LEU A 176 13.21 -3.45 -17.22
C LEU A 176 13.90 -3.82 -18.51
N GLN A 177 14.43 -5.05 -18.59
CA GLN A 177 15.14 -5.56 -19.75
C GLN A 177 14.24 -5.70 -20.97
N GLY A 178 14.81 -5.42 -22.15
CA GLY A 178 14.09 -5.44 -23.41
C GLY A 178 13.64 -6.83 -23.87
N GLY A 179 12.80 -6.84 -24.90
CA GLY A 179 12.34 -8.04 -25.57
C GLY A 179 11.46 -8.92 -24.71
N MET A 180 10.75 -8.36 -23.72
CA MET A 180 9.90 -9.04 -22.74
C MET A 180 10.64 -10.14 -21.96
N ALA A 181 11.92 -9.92 -21.64
CA ALA A 181 12.76 -10.89 -20.96
C ALA A 181 12.33 -11.14 -19.50
N GLU A 182 11.65 -10.18 -18.90
CA GLU A 182 11.21 -10.19 -17.51
C GLU A 182 9.92 -9.38 -17.33
N ALA A 183 9.26 -9.60 -16.20
CA ALA A 183 8.05 -8.90 -15.82
C ALA A 183 8.09 -8.42 -14.36
N THR A 184 7.40 -7.33 -14.09
CA THR A 184 7.05 -6.92 -12.73
C THR A 184 5.54 -6.85 -12.60
N VAL A 185 5.03 -7.06 -11.39
CA VAL A 185 3.58 -7.15 -11.15
C VAL A 185 3.17 -6.40 -9.90
N ALA A 186 1.90 -6.00 -9.83
CA ALA A 186 1.32 -5.43 -8.62
C ALA A 186 -0.12 -5.94 -8.39
N GLY A 187 -0.51 -6.01 -7.12
CA GLY A 187 -1.80 -6.46 -6.60
C GLY A 187 -1.70 -7.76 -5.81
N CYS A 188 -2.46 -7.85 -4.72
CA CYS A 188 -2.53 -9.02 -3.85
C CYS A 188 -3.60 -10.05 -4.28
N GLY A 189 -4.09 -9.97 -5.51
CA GLY A 189 -5.05 -10.92 -6.08
C GLY A 189 -6.31 -11.05 -5.24
N GLU A 190 -6.67 -12.29 -4.90
CA GLU A 190 -7.88 -12.66 -4.16
C GLU A 190 -8.00 -12.07 -2.74
N LEU A 191 -6.92 -11.53 -2.16
CA LEU A 191 -6.98 -10.85 -0.85
C LEU A 191 -7.50 -9.41 -0.94
N ASN A 192 -7.51 -8.83 -2.14
CA ASN A 192 -7.83 -7.42 -2.34
C ASN A 192 -9.27 -7.09 -1.88
N PRO A 193 -9.48 -5.99 -1.12
CA PRO A 193 -10.81 -5.59 -0.66
C PRO A 193 -11.87 -5.48 -1.75
N ILE A 194 -11.56 -4.81 -2.87
CA ILE A 194 -12.53 -4.60 -3.93
C ILE A 194 -12.75 -5.87 -4.77
N GLN A 195 -11.79 -6.80 -4.81
CA GLN A 195 -12.07 -8.11 -5.42
C GLN A 195 -13.10 -8.90 -4.63
N ASN A 196 -13.18 -8.69 -3.31
CA ASN A 196 -14.13 -9.37 -2.43
C ASN A 196 -15.47 -8.64 -2.29
N ASP A 197 -15.51 -7.35 -2.60
CA ASP A 197 -16.74 -6.57 -2.78
C ASP A 197 -16.73 -5.85 -4.14
N PRO A 198 -16.84 -6.60 -5.25
CA PRO A 198 -16.64 -6.04 -6.58
C PRO A 198 -17.65 -4.95 -6.90
N GLU A 199 -18.89 -5.02 -6.40
CA GLU A 199 -19.92 -4.00 -6.63
C GLU A 199 -19.93 -2.86 -5.62
N LEU A 200 -18.98 -2.82 -4.68
CA LEU A 200 -18.87 -1.76 -3.66
C LEU A 200 -20.17 -1.62 -2.86
N GLU A 201 -20.79 -2.76 -2.51
CA GLU A 201 -22.03 -2.79 -1.73
C GLU A 201 -21.78 -2.46 -0.26
N HIS A 202 -20.61 -2.85 0.26
CA HIS A 202 -20.16 -2.65 1.64
C HIS A 202 -19.05 -1.61 1.76
N ILE A 203 -18.33 -1.35 0.67
CA ILE A 203 -17.30 -0.31 0.60
C ILE A 203 -17.87 0.98 0.01
N GLY A 204 -18.01 2.02 0.83
CA GLY A 204 -18.42 3.35 0.35
C GLY A 204 -17.98 4.51 1.21
N VAL A 205 -18.53 5.70 0.97
CA VAL A 205 -18.14 6.91 1.71
C VAL A 205 -18.42 6.70 3.19
N GLY A 206 -17.42 6.94 4.03
CA GLY A 206 -17.51 6.76 5.48
C GLY A 206 -17.27 5.34 5.97
N THR A 207 -17.06 4.34 5.09
CA THR A 207 -16.61 3.00 5.51
C THR A 207 -15.29 3.12 6.26
N ARG A 208 -15.26 2.67 7.52
CA ARG A 208 -14.03 2.54 8.32
C ARG A 208 -13.13 1.47 7.73
N VAL A 209 -11.84 1.75 7.72
CA VAL A 209 -10.79 0.85 7.22
C VAL A 209 -9.58 0.95 8.14
N LEU A 210 -8.69 -0.04 8.10
CA LEU A 210 -7.32 0.18 8.55
C LEU A 210 -6.50 0.70 7.37
N TYR A 211 -6.06 1.95 7.46
CA TYR A 211 -5.14 2.57 6.52
C TYR A 211 -3.76 2.68 7.19
N ASN A 212 -2.81 1.90 6.69
CA ASN A 212 -1.46 1.77 7.25
C ASN A 212 -1.46 1.41 8.76
N GLY A 213 -2.40 0.57 9.18
CA GLY A 213 -2.57 0.09 10.57
C GLY A 213 -3.25 1.06 11.54
N GLY A 214 -3.50 2.31 11.10
CA GLY A 214 -4.36 3.25 11.80
C GLY A 214 -5.78 3.23 11.24
N GLU A 215 -6.75 3.70 12.01
CA GLU A 215 -8.10 3.87 11.48
C GLU A 215 -8.15 5.01 10.45
N GLY A 216 -8.87 4.74 9.36
CA GLY A 216 -9.16 5.70 8.31
C GLY A 216 -10.55 5.52 7.75
N PHE A 217 -10.92 6.39 6.81
CA PHE A 217 -12.23 6.41 6.20
C PHE A 217 -12.11 6.52 4.68
N VAL A 218 -12.93 5.74 3.99
CA VAL A 218 -13.12 5.91 2.54
C VAL A 218 -13.83 7.23 2.29
N MET A 219 -13.24 8.09 1.46
CA MET A 219 -13.83 9.37 1.05
C MET A 219 -14.67 9.24 -0.22
N GLY A 220 -14.45 8.19 -1.02
CA GLY A 220 -15.11 7.99 -2.29
C GLY A 220 -14.31 7.12 -3.24
N LEU A 221 -14.67 7.14 -4.53
CA LEU A 221 -13.83 6.59 -5.58
C LEU A 221 -12.54 7.42 -5.72
N GLY A 222 -11.44 6.76 -6.02
CA GLY A 222 -10.16 7.42 -6.24
C GLY A 222 -10.03 8.00 -7.65
N THR A 223 -8.94 8.75 -7.90
CA THR A 223 -8.70 9.32 -9.22
C THR A 223 -8.42 8.23 -10.25
N ARG A 224 -8.91 8.45 -11.49
CA ARG A 224 -8.91 7.43 -12.56
C ARG A 224 -9.61 6.12 -12.19
N SER A 225 -10.51 6.15 -11.20
CA SER A 225 -11.45 5.06 -10.93
C SER A 225 -12.52 5.03 -12.03
N TYR A 226 -12.87 3.85 -12.50
CA TYR A 226 -13.93 3.62 -13.47
C TYR A 226 -14.51 2.22 -13.29
N LEU A 227 -15.68 1.96 -13.88
CA LEU A 227 -16.50 0.75 -13.70
C LEU A 227 -15.71 -0.57 -13.60
N HIS A 228 -14.76 -0.80 -14.52
CA HIS A 228 -14.01 -2.06 -14.60
C HIS A 228 -12.67 -2.05 -13.85
N ARG A 229 -12.24 -0.90 -13.29
CA ARG A 229 -11.04 -0.79 -12.44
C ARG A 229 -11.27 0.20 -11.30
N PRO A 230 -12.19 -0.10 -10.38
CA PRO A 230 -12.42 0.74 -9.22
C PRO A 230 -11.18 0.80 -8.33
N ASN A 231 -11.00 1.95 -7.69
CA ASN A 231 -10.07 2.19 -6.60
C ASN A 231 -10.68 3.24 -5.66
N LEU A 232 -10.14 3.36 -4.45
CA LEU A 232 -10.70 4.19 -3.39
C LEU A 232 -9.86 5.44 -3.16
N SER A 233 -10.48 6.51 -2.68
CA SER A 233 -9.79 7.57 -1.96
C SER A 233 -10.02 7.39 -0.46
N ILE A 234 -8.97 7.58 0.35
CA ILE A 234 -8.96 7.26 1.79
C ILE A 234 -8.23 8.37 2.53
N VAL A 235 -8.73 8.72 3.72
CA VAL A 235 -8.05 9.62 4.67
C VAL A 235 -7.83 8.91 6.00
N GLY A 236 -6.68 9.14 6.62
CA GLY A 236 -6.34 8.64 7.96
C GLY A 236 -5.48 9.62 8.74
N ASP A 237 -5.47 9.46 10.06
CA ASP A 237 -4.54 10.18 10.93
C ASP A 237 -3.17 9.52 10.90
N LEU A 238 -2.14 10.24 10.48
CA LEU A 238 -0.78 9.70 10.40
C LEU A 238 -0.26 9.30 11.79
N LYS A 239 -0.69 9.98 12.86
CA LYS A 239 -0.26 9.69 14.23
C LYS A 239 -0.76 8.33 14.76
N HIS A 240 -1.77 7.75 14.12
CA HIS A 240 -2.31 6.45 14.49
C HIS A 240 -1.87 5.32 13.55
N MET A 241 -1.08 5.64 12.52
CA MET A 241 -0.50 4.63 11.62
C MET A 241 0.70 3.94 12.27
N GLN A 242 1.15 2.82 11.69
CA GLN A 242 2.33 2.11 12.17
C GLN A 242 3.36 1.95 11.06
N ALA A 243 4.63 2.14 11.40
CA ALA A 243 5.77 2.11 10.48
C ALA A 243 5.85 0.82 9.64
N ARG A 244 5.39 -0.33 10.16
CA ARG A 244 5.42 -1.62 9.46
C ARG A 244 4.49 -1.72 8.24
N TRP A 245 3.50 -0.81 8.13
CA TRP A 245 2.47 -0.87 7.10
C TRP A 245 2.67 0.12 5.94
N THR A 246 3.63 1.04 6.06
CA THR A 246 3.90 2.06 5.04
C THR A 246 5.35 2.51 5.07
N GLY A 247 5.84 3.02 3.95
CA GLY A 247 7.20 3.55 3.86
C GLY A 247 7.63 3.83 2.44
N GLY A 248 8.88 4.25 2.29
CA GLY A 248 9.48 4.52 1.00
C GLY A 248 9.81 3.24 0.24
N PHE A 249 9.66 3.29 -1.08
CA PHE A 249 10.01 2.21 -1.99
C PHE A 249 10.78 2.78 -3.18
N ARG A 250 12.05 2.43 -3.31
CA ARG A 250 12.87 2.89 -4.42
C ARG A 250 12.52 2.12 -5.69
N THR A 251 12.16 2.86 -6.74
CA THR A 251 12.00 2.31 -8.09
C THR A 251 13.20 2.72 -8.95
N SER A 252 13.28 2.18 -10.15
CA SER A 252 14.32 2.56 -11.09
C SER A 252 14.16 4.00 -11.58
N LEU A 253 12.99 4.63 -11.46
CA LEU A 253 12.78 6.03 -11.87
C LEU A 253 12.84 7.00 -10.68
N SER A 254 12.05 6.76 -9.64
CA SER A 254 11.91 7.63 -8.47
C SER A 254 11.49 6.84 -7.21
N PRO A 255 11.69 7.38 -6.01
CA PRO A 255 11.03 6.90 -4.81
C PRO A 255 9.50 6.97 -4.94
N GLU A 256 8.83 5.93 -4.48
CA GLU A 256 7.38 5.84 -4.33
C GLU A 256 7.04 5.50 -2.88
N VAL A 257 5.75 5.33 -2.59
CA VAL A 257 5.24 5.00 -1.26
C VAL A 257 4.51 3.66 -1.26
N VAL A 258 4.77 2.87 -0.23
CA VAL A 258 3.99 1.68 0.11
C VAL A 258 2.81 2.09 0.96
N CYS A 259 1.63 1.60 0.63
CA CYS A 259 0.44 1.75 1.46
C CYS A 259 -0.20 0.37 1.70
N THR A 260 -0.82 0.23 2.87
CA THR A 260 -1.62 -0.93 3.24
C THR A 260 -3.05 -0.48 3.52
N VAL A 261 -4.04 -1.18 2.96
CA VAL A 261 -5.45 -0.96 3.23
C VAL A 261 -6.08 -2.29 3.58
N ALA A 262 -6.69 -2.38 4.77
CA ALA A 262 -7.53 -3.51 5.18
C ALA A 262 -8.97 -3.06 5.40
N VAL A 263 -9.93 -3.84 4.91
CA VAL A 263 -11.36 -3.53 4.91
C VAL A 263 -12.14 -4.77 5.33
N PRO A 264 -13.09 -4.65 6.27
CA PRO A 264 -13.99 -5.74 6.61
C PRO A 264 -15.15 -5.77 5.62
N ILE A 265 -15.47 -6.96 5.11
CA ILE A 265 -16.62 -7.22 4.26
C ILE A 265 -17.64 -8.01 5.10
N PRO A 266 -18.68 -7.36 5.64
CA PRO A 266 -19.76 -8.05 6.34
C PRO A 266 -20.57 -8.90 5.36
N ILE A 267 -20.81 -10.16 5.71
CA ILE A 267 -21.58 -11.09 4.87
C ILE A 267 -23.06 -10.94 5.19
N THR A 268 -23.70 -9.98 4.54
CA THR A 268 -25.12 -9.68 4.74
C THR A 268 -26.06 -10.62 4.00
N ASP A 269 -25.57 -11.26 2.94
CA ASP A 269 -26.36 -12.12 2.08
C ASP A 269 -25.49 -13.08 1.28
N ARG A 270 -26.15 -14.04 0.62
CA ARG A 270 -25.48 -15.06 -0.18
C ARG A 270 -24.76 -14.50 -1.40
N ARG A 271 -25.18 -13.36 -1.94
CA ARG A 271 -24.56 -12.73 -3.12
C ARG A 271 -23.23 -12.11 -2.75
N THR A 272 -23.15 -11.45 -1.59
CA THR A 272 -21.90 -10.96 -0.99
C THR A 272 -20.92 -12.11 -0.79
N LEU A 273 -21.37 -13.21 -0.16
CA LEU A 273 -20.54 -14.41 0.06
C LEU A 273 -20.02 -15.01 -1.25
N GLN A 274 -20.87 -15.17 -2.26
CA GLN A 274 -20.49 -15.71 -3.58
C GLN A 274 -19.43 -14.86 -4.27
N ARG A 275 -19.55 -13.53 -4.22
CA ARG A 275 -18.56 -12.62 -4.82
C ARG A 275 -17.23 -12.66 -4.08
N ALA A 276 -17.29 -12.67 -2.75
CA ALA A 276 -16.10 -12.84 -1.93
C ALA A 276 -15.43 -14.20 -2.15
N SER A 277 -16.08 -15.19 -2.79
CA SER A 277 -15.48 -16.50 -3.10
C SER A 277 -14.57 -16.50 -4.33
N VAL A 278 -14.29 -15.34 -4.95
CA VAL A 278 -13.36 -15.24 -6.09
C VAL A 278 -11.95 -15.73 -5.72
N LEU A 279 -11.33 -16.49 -6.61
CA LEU A 279 -9.96 -17.00 -6.46
C LEU A 279 -9.03 -16.40 -7.53
N ASP A 280 -7.73 -16.41 -7.29
CA ASP A 280 -6.71 -15.83 -8.18
C ASP A 280 -6.81 -16.29 -9.64
N GLU A 281 -7.19 -17.55 -9.89
CA GLU A 281 -7.34 -18.14 -11.22
C GLU A 281 -8.43 -17.42 -12.03
N HIS A 282 -9.40 -16.81 -11.34
CA HIS A 282 -10.53 -16.10 -11.91
C HIS A 282 -10.37 -14.57 -11.90
N ILE A 283 -9.22 -14.05 -11.46
CA ILE A 283 -8.96 -12.61 -11.45
C ILE A 283 -8.05 -12.25 -12.62
N PRO A 284 -8.55 -11.51 -13.64
CA PRO A 284 -7.74 -11.12 -14.78
C PRO A 284 -6.59 -10.18 -14.40
N LEU A 285 -5.42 -10.46 -14.96
CA LEU A 285 -4.21 -9.65 -14.88
C LEU A 285 -3.80 -9.26 -16.30
N MET A 286 -3.98 -7.98 -16.66
CA MET A 286 -3.55 -7.51 -17.98
C MET A 286 -2.04 -7.36 -18.00
N VAL A 287 -1.41 -7.84 -19.06
CA VAL A 287 -0.01 -7.58 -19.35
C VAL A 287 0.09 -6.34 -20.24
N ALA A 288 0.83 -5.34 -19.76
CA ALA A 288 0.99 -4.08 -20.47
C ALA A 288 2.46 -3.76 -20.74
N SER A 289 2.70 -3.07 -21.85
CA SER A 289 3.98 -2.46 -22.16
C SER A 289 4.32 -1.36 -21.15
N VAL A 290 5.55 -1.35 -20.63
CA VAL A 290 6.09 -0.22 -19.84
C VAL A 290 6.03 1.10 -20.62
N LEU A 291 6.09 1.04 -21.95
CA LEU A 291 5.92 2.16 -22.86
C LEU A 291 4.42 2.35 -23.14
N GLY A 292 3.84 3.43 -22.64
CA GLY A 292 2.45 3.82 -22.92
C GLY A 292 1.36 2.99 -22.23
N ARG A 293 1.70 1.88 -21.54
CA ARG A 293 0.74 0.94 -20.92
C ARG A 293 -0.26 0.34 -21.91
N HIS A 294 0.17 0.15 -23.16
CA HIS A 294 -0.61 -0.60 -24.15
C HIS A 294 -0.74 -2.05 -23.69
N ILE A 295 -1.97 -2.58 -23.69
CA ILE A 295 -2.26 -3.96 -23.32
C ILE A 295 -1.75 -4.87 -24.43
N LEU A 296 -0.95 -5.86 -24.07
CA LEU A 296 -0.34 -6.83 -24.98
C LEU A 296 -1.01 -8.20 -24.88
N ALA A 297 -1.47 -8.56 -23.67
CA ALA A 297 -2.11 -9.83 -23.39
C ALA A 297 -2.89 -9.79 -22.07
N GLU A 298 -3.57 -10.89 -21.78
CA GLU A 298 -4.29 -11.14 -20.54
C GLU A 298 -3.84 -12.49 -19.96
N THR A 299 -3.62 -12.52 -18.66
CA THR A 299 -3.45 -13.74 -17.85
C THR A 299 -4.29 -13.60 -16.57
N SER A 300 -4.03 -14.37 -15.52
CA SER A 300 -4.66 -14.22 -14.20
C SER A 300 -3.65 -14.04 -13.07
N TYR A 301 -4.13 -13.64 -11.89
CA TYR A 301 -3.28 -13.55 -10.70
C TYR A 301 -2.73 -14.91 -10.24
N ALA A 302 -3.22 -16.03 -10.78
CA ALA A 302 -2.67 -17.34 -10.48
C ALA A 302 -1.21 -17.49 -10.92
N ASP A 303 -0.83 -16.89 -12.06
CA ASP A 303 0.56 -16.85 -12.54
C ASP A 303 1.52 -16.15 -11.56
N VAL A 304 0.99 -15.35 -10.62
CA VAL A 304 1.77 -14.55 -9.64
C VAL A 304 1.80 -15.18 -8.25
N TRP A 305 0.71 -15.84 -7.84
CA TRP A 305 0.50 -16.19 -6.44
C TRP A 305 0.22 -17.67 -6.17
N GLN A 306 -0.09 -18.47 -7.19
CA GLN A 306 -0.41 -19.88 -7.02
C GLN A 306 0.82 -20.74 -7.28
N GLY A 307 1.20 -21.56 -6.29
CA GLY A 307 2.43 -22.35 -6.35
C GLY A 307 3.71 -21.51 -6.29
N THR A 308 3.64 -20.32 -5.69
CA THR A 308 4.75 -19.36 -5.57
C THR A 308 5.08 -19.07 -4.11
N ASP A 309 6.32 -18.68 -3.84
CA ASP A 309 6.77 -18.32 -2.50
C ASP A 309 6.22 -16.94 -2.11
N LEU A 310 5.70 -16.81 -0.90
CA LEU A 310 5.29 -15.51 -0.34
C LEU A 310 6.44 -14.77 0.33
N ASP A 311 7.49 -15.49 0.71
CA ASP A 311 8.62 -15.01 1.50
C ASP A 311 9.95 -15.24 0.76
N ILE A 312 11.04 -14.67 1.27
CA ILE A 312 12.39 -14.80 0.73
C ILE A 312 13.18 -15.79 1.58
N HIS A 313 13.69 -16.84 0.96
CA HIS A 313 14.56 -17.80 1.61
C HIS A 313 16.00 -17.30 1.61
N VAL A 314 16.61 -17.25 2.80
CA VAL A 314 18.04 -16.94 2.96
C VAL A 314 18.83 -18.26 3.01
N GLY A 315 19.61 -18.53 1.97
CA GLY A 315 20.53 -19.66 1.90
C GLY A 315 21.93 -19.27 2.36
N GLY A 316 22.66 -20.19 2.99
CA GLY A 316 24.03 -19.94 3.47
C GLY A 316 25.08 -20.43 2.48
N ALA A 317 25.86 -19.53 1.88
CA ALA A 317 27.09 -19.94 1.20
C ALA A 317 28.17 -18.85 1.13
N ASP A 318 27.83 -17.57 0.90
CA ASP A 318 28.85 -16.52 0.77
C ASP A 318 28.36 -15.15 1.26
N MET A 319 28.97 -14.65 2.35
CA MET A 319 28.69 -13.34 2.94
C MET A 319 29.00 -12.17 2.00
N THR A 320 29.76 -12.39 0.91
CA THR A 320 30.05 -11.34 -0.09
C THR A 320 28.87 -11.06 -1.03
N GLU A 321 27.88 -11.94 -1.09
CA GLU A 321 26.73 -11.76 -2.00
C GLU A 321 25.62 -10.85 -1.45
N TYR A 322 25.45 -10.76 -0.13
CA TYR A 322 24.33 -9.99 0.46
C TYR A 322 24.48 -8.49 0.29
N ALA A 323 25.70 -7.95 0.30
CA ALA A 323 25.91 -6.50 0.21
C ALA A 323 25.38 -5.90 -1.11
N ALA A 324 25.44 -6.65 -2.23
CA ALA A 324 24.85 -6.22 -3.50
C ALA A 324 23.31 -6.20 -3.42
N ALA A 325 22.72 -7.25 -2.84
CA ALA A 325 21.29 -7.37 -2.65
C ALA A 325 20.73 -6.32 -1.66
N ALA A 326 21.46 -6.04 -0.59
CA ALA A 326 21.13 -5.02 0.41
C ALA A 326 21.07 -3.62 -0.23
N ARG A 327 22.07 -3.26 -1.05
CA ARG A 327 22.07 -2.01 -1.83
C ARG A 327 20.91 -1.94 -2.81
N ALA A 328 20.53 -3.06 -3.43
CA ALA A 328 19.42 -3.14 -4.38
C ALA A 328 18.04 -3.21 -3.70
N CYS A 329 17.96 -3.50 -2.40
CA CYS A 329 16.71 -3.64 -1.67
C CYS A 329 15.91 -2.33 -1.71
N PRO A 330 14.69 -2.30 -2.27
CA PRO A 330 13.97 -1.05 -2.51
C PRO A 330 13.51 -0.33 -1.23
N THR A 331 13.38 -1.06 -0.13
CA THR A 331 12.95 -0.52 1.17
C THR A 331 14.08 -0.44 2.21
N GLY A 332 15.29 -0.90 1.85
CA GLY A 332 16.41 -1.03 2.79
C GLY A 332 16.16 -2.03 3.92
N ALA A 333 15.37 -3.07 3.66
CA ALA A 333 15.04 -4.11 4.64
C ALA A 333 16.13 -5.18 4.81
N LEU A 334 16.99 -5.37 3.81
CA LEU A 334 18.05 -6.38 3.84
C LEU A 334 19.38 -5.73 4.27
N SER A 335 20.03 -6.30 5.28
CA SER A 335 21.37 -5.90 5.74
C SER A 335 22.48 -6.55 4.92
N ASP A 336 23.70 -6.02 5.02
CA ASP A 336 24.89 -6.55 4.36
C ASP A 336 25.29 -7.95 4.90
N GLU A 337 24.74 -8.36 6.04
CA GLU A 337 24.92 -9.67 6.67
C GLU A 337 23.82 -10.67 6.33
N GLY A 338 22.88 -10.31 5.46
CA GLY A 338 21.79 -11.21 5.05
C GLY A 338 20.60 -11.25 6.02
N VAL A 339 20.49 -10.29 6.94
CA VAL A 339 19.35 -10.18 7.86
C VAL A 339 18.24 -9.37 7.21
N ILE A 340 17.00 -9.89 7.20
CA ILE A 340 15.82 -9.21 6.69
C ILE A 340 15.04 -8.59 7.87
N ASP A 341 14.83 -7.28 7.82
CA ASP A 341 13.89 -6.57 8.69
C ASP A 341 12.46 -6.75 8.16
N GLU A 342 11.73 -7.68 8.75
CA GLU A 342 10.34 -8.01 8.43
C GLU A 342 9.37 -6.81 8.57
N THR A 343 9.75 -5.79 9.34
CA THR A 343 8.93 -4.56 9.44
C THR A 343 9.10 -3.66 8.22
N ARG A 344 10.15 -3.85 7.41
CA ARG A 344 10.46 -3.08 6.19
C ARG A 344 10.32 -3.90 4.93
N CYS A 345 10.43 -5.22 5.02
CA CYS A 345 10.34 -6.10 3.88
C CYS A 345 8.98 -5.97 3.19
N MET A 346 9.03 -6.01 1.86
CA MET A 346 7.86 -6.01 0.97
C MET A 346 7.70 -7.35 0.28
N HIS A 347 8.56 -8.33 0.59
CA HIS A 347 8.63 -9.64 -0.07
C HIS A 347 8.61 -9.55 -1.61
N CYS A 348 9.21 -8.47 -2.12
CA CYS A 348 9.13 -8.13 -3.54
C CYS A 348 9.94 -9.08 -4.42
N GLY A 349 10.93 -9.78 -3.84
CA GLY A 349 11.75 -10.75 -4.53
C GLY A 349 12.94 -10.20 -5.30
N HIS A 350 13.08 -8.87 -5.45
CA HIS A 350 14.17 -8.32 -6.27
C HIS A 350 15.58 -8.71 -5.80
N CYS A 351 15.77 -8.92 -4.50
CA CYS A 351 17.05 -9.36 -3.97
C CYS A 351 17.52 -10.72 -4.53
N THR A 352 16.59 -11.61 -4.90
CA THR A 352 16.89 -12.94 -5.48
C THR A 352 17.44 -12.83 -6.91
N THR A 353 17.24 -11.68 -7.58
CA THR A 353 17.82 -11.43 -8.90
C THR A 353 19.23 -10.88 -8.83
N THR A 354 19.72 -10.56 -7.62
CA THR A 354 21.01 -9.88 -7.39
C THR A 354 22.00 -10.72 -6.60
N SER A 355 21.55 -11.80 -5.94
CA SER A 355 22.37 -12.72 -5.16
C SER A 355 21.80 -14.13 -5.26
N GLY A 356 22.67 -15.12 -5.42
CA GLY A 356 22.30 -16.54 -5.42
C GLY A 356 22.04 -17.09 -4.01
N ALA A 357 22.51 -16.40 -2.97
CA ALA A 357 22.24 -16.69 -1.57
C ALA A 357 20.79 -16.37 -1.13
N LEU A 358 19.96 -15.76 -2.00
CA LEU A 358 18.56 -15.44 -1.72
C LEU A 358 17.66 -16.11 -2.77
N GLY A 359 16.63 -16.83 -2.32
CA GLY A 359 15.74 -17.60 -3.20
C GLY A 359 14.26 -17.30 -2.98
N ALA A 360 13.51 -17.21 -4.07
CA ALA A 360 12.04 -17.21 -4.08
C ALA A 360 11.53 -17.51 -5.49
N HIS A 361 10.53 -18.38 -5.62
CA HIS A 361 9.76 -18.58 -6.84
C HIS A 361 8.64 -17.54 -6.94
N LEU A 362 8.86 -16.49 -7.73
CA LEU A 362 7.91 -15.36 -7.85
C LEU A 362 6.82 -15.56 -8.91
N GLY A 363 6.81 -16.70 -9.60
CA GLY A 363 5.90 -16.99 -10.70
C GLY A 363 6.39 -16.52 -12.07
N HIS A 364 5.57 -16.77 -13.09
CA HIS A 364 5.89 -16.50 -14.50
C HIS A 364 4.63 -16.14 -15.28
N LEU A 365 4.71 -15.16 -16.18
CA LEU A 365 3.64 -14.89 -17.14
C LEU A 365 3.72 -15.86 -18.32
N ARG A 366 2.57 -16.38 -18.75
CA ARG A 366 2.46 -17.31 -19.89
C ARG A 366 2.00 -16.62 -21.17
N LEU A 367 2.93 -16.05 -21.96
CA LEU A 367 2.63 -15.29 -23.19
C LEU A 367 3.24 -15.92 -24.44
N GLY A 368 2.80 -17.14 -24.79
CA GLY A 368 3.41 -17.96 -25.85
C GLY A 368 4.83 -18.46 -25.51
N ARG A 369 5.43 -17.92 -24.45
CA ARG A 369 6.63 -18.36 -23.74
C ARG A 369 6.50 -17.97 -22.27
N MET A 370 7.37 -18.53 -21.44
CA MET A 370 7.46 -18.16 -20.02
C MET A 370 8.27 -16.87 -19.86
N ILE A 371 7.70 -15.88 -19.19
CA ILE A 371 8.39 -14.64 -18.81
C ILE A 371 8.51 -14.62 -17.28
N PRO A 372 9.72 -14.65 -16.71
CA PRO A 372 9.90 -14.66 -15.26
C PRO A 372 9.42 -13.35 -14.63
N ILE A 373 8.74 -13.45 -13.49
CA ILE A 373 8.44 -12.30 -12.63
C ILE A 373 9.69 -12.03 -11.79
N VAL A 374 10.29 -10.86 -11.94
CA VAL A 374 11.55 -10.48 -11.25
C VAL A 374 11.30 -9.59 -10.04
N ALA A 375 10.12 -8.99 -9.94
CA ALA A 375 9.68 -8.31 -8.72
C ALA A 375 8.15 -8.20 -8.63
N ARG A 376 7.62 -8.33 -7.42
CA ARG A 376 6.24 -8.00 -7.06
C ARG A 376 6.24 -6.67 -6.30
N LEU A 377 5.64 -5.62 -6.86
CA LEU A 377 5.46 -4.32 -6.21
C LEU A 377 4.27 -4.35 -5.23
N SER A 378 4.06 -5.51 -4.60
CA SER A 378 2.98 -5.81 -3.66
C SER A 378 3.42 -6.93 -2.75
N ASP A 379 2.92 -6.87 -1.52
CA ASP A 379 3.32 -7.74 -0.42
C ASP A 379 2.10 -8.53 0.05
N ARG A 380 1.93 -9.75 -0.48
CA ARG A 380 0.80 -10.61 -0.12
C ARG A 380 0.93 -11.15 1.30
N LEU A 381 2.15 -11.40 1.79
CA LEU A 381 2.39 -11.79 3.17
C LEU A 381 2.02 -10.65 4.15
N GLY A 382 2.40 -9.42 3.82
CA GLY A 382 1.97 -8.23 4.56
C GLY A 382 0.46 -7.98 4.47
N ALA A 383 -0.18 -8.28 3.34
CA ALA A 383 -1.65 -8.22 3.24
C ALA A 383 -2.33 -9.26 4.14
N ILE A 384 -1.82 -10.49 4.22
CA ILE A 384 -2.29 -11.51 5.17
C ILE A 384 -2.19 -11.00 6.61
N ALA A 385 -1.03 -10.43 6.98
CA ALA A 385 -0.84 -9.86 8.31
C ALA A 385 -1.81 -8.70 8.61
N ALA A 386 -2.19 -7.92 7.59
CA ALA A 386 -3.15 -6.83 7.74
C ALA A 386 -4.60 -7.33 7.86
N CYS A 387 -4.96 -8.43 7.19
CA CYS A 387 -6.22 -9.15 7.42
C CYS A 387 -6.31 -9.60 8.88
N GLU A 388 -5.27 -10.27 9.39
CA GLU A 388 -5.25 -10.77 10.77
C GLU A 388 -5.29 -9.66 11.80
N GLU A 389 -4.59 -8.54 11.57
CA GLU A 389 -4.67 -7.39 12.47
C GLU A 389 -6.09 -6.80 12.51
N LEU A 390 -6.75 -6.68 11.35
CA LEU A 390 -8.15 -6.21 11.30
C LEU A 390 -9.10 -7.20 11.99
N LYS A 391 -8.95 -8.51 11.72
CA LYS A 391 -9.74 -9.58 12.35
C LYS A 391 -9.62 -9.51 13.87
N ARG A 392 -8.39 -9.41 14.39
CA ARG A 392 -8.10 -9.27 15.82
C ARG A 392 -8.81 -8.06 16.42
N ARG A 393 -8.73 -6.89 15.77
CA ARG A 393 -9.37 -5.66 16.26
C ARG A 393 -10.90 -5.69 16.22
N ILE A 394 -11.48 -6.40 15.26
CA ILE A 394 -12.94 -6.61 15.25
C ILE A 394 -13.36 -7.48 16.43
N LEU A 395 -12.65 -8.60 16.65
CA LEU A 395 -12.98 -9.55 17.71
C LEU A 395 -12.74 -8.99 19.12
N ASP A 396 -11.76 -8.11 19.31
CA ASP A 396 -11.48 -7.46 20.59
C ASP A 396 -12.27 -6.14 20.83
N GLY A 397 -13.08 -5.73 19.84
CA GLY A 397 -13.90 -4.52 19.89
C GLY A 397 -13.15 -3.19 19.69
N SER A 398 -11.84 -3.20 19.41
CA SER A 398 -11.08 -1.99 19.11
C SER A 398 -11.28 -1.45 17.69
N PHE A 399 -11.99 -2.20 16.83
CA PHE A 399 -12.47 -1.75 15.53
C PHE A 399 -13.94 -2.09 15.35
N GLU A 400 -14.76 -1.10 14.98
CA GLU A 400 -16.20 -1.28 14.79
C GLU A 400 -16.55 -1.34 13.30
N LEU A 401 -17.49 -2.22 12.95
CA LEU A 401 -18.06 -2.27 11.60
C LEU A 401 -18.98 -1.08 11.34
N THR A 402 -18.81 -0.44 10.18
CA THR A 402 -19.66 0.66 9.73
C THR A 402 -20.31 0.35 8.40
N GLU A 403 -21.57 0.73 8.26
CA GLU A 403 -22.21 0.83 6.96
C GLU A 403 -21.72 2.10 6.23
N PRO A 404 -21.60 2.07 4.89
CA PRO A 404 -21.29 3.25 4.12
C PRO A 404 -22.40 4.29 4.27
N VAL A 405 -22.04 5.52 4.63
CA VAL A 405 -22.97 6.66 4.70
C VAL A 405 -23.51 7.02 3.30
N GLN A 406 -22.69 6.75 2.26
CA GLN A 406 -23.11 6.84 0.88
C GLN A 406 -22.46 5.71 0.06
N ARG A 407 -23.29 4.95 -0.67
CA ARG A 407 -22.81 3.93 -1.61
C ARG A 407 -22.11 4.56 -2.80
N LEU A 408 -21.05 3.90 -3.27
CA LEU A 408 -20.35 4.31 -4.49
C LEU A 408 -21.12 3.78 -5.69
N LYS A 409 -21.56 4.69 -6.55
CA LYS A 409 -22.14 4.31 -7.85
C LYS A 409 -20.98 4.16 -8.83
N LYS A 410 -20.85 2.97 -9.39
CA LYS A 410 -19.86 2.67 -10.43
C LYS A 410 -20.24 3.29 -11.77
#